data_AF-H0JKB3-F1
#
_entry.id   AF-H0JKB3-F1
#
_cell.length_a   1.000
_cell.length_b   1.000
_cell.length_c   1.000
_cell.angle_alpha   90.00
_cell.angle_beta   90.00
_cell.angle_gamma   90.00
#
_symmetry.space_group_name_H-M   'P 1'
#
loop_
_entity.id
_entity.type
_entity.pdbx_description
1 polymer ?
#
loop_
_entity_poly.entity_id
_entity_poly.type
_entity_poly.pdbx_seq_one_letter_code
_entity_poly.pdbx_strand_id
1 'polypeptide(L)' 'MAINSVDGCLAAAGTESSLDAAVALFHSLSDGTRLAIVRSLAGGEARVADLVGELGLAQSTVSAHVACLR' A
#
# COMPACT_ATOMS: atom_id res chain seq x y z
N MET A 1 -1.27 -4.26 25.61
CA MET A 1 -0.34 -5.38 25.37
C MET A 1 -1.11 -6.45 24.62
N ALA A 2 -0.44 -7.14 23.69
CA ALA A 2 -0.97 -8.07 22.68
C ALA A 2 -1.58 -7.39 21.43
N ILE A 3 -0.72 -7.29 20.42
CA ILE A 3 -1.02 -6.95 19.03
C ILE A 3 -0.88 -8.22 18.18
N ASN A 4 -1.83 -8.36 17.26
CA ASN A 4 -1.74 -9.06 15.98
C ASN A 4 -1.84 -10.59 15.95
N SER A 5 -3.08 -11.08 15.87
CA SER A 5 -3.40 -12.31 15.14
C SER A 5 -3.89 -11.93 13.74
N VAL A 6 -3.06 -12.15 12.73
CA VAL A 6 -3.53 -12.45 11.38
C VAL A 6 -2.90 -13.77 10.93
N ASP A 7 -3.71 -14.81 11.13
CA ASP A 7 -3.74 -16.13 10.50
C ASP A 7 -3.39 -16.04 8.99
N GLY A 8 -2.78 -17.01 8.31
CA GLY A 8 -2.49 -18.40 8.65
C GLY A 8 -1.96 -19.13 7.40
N CYS A 9 -1.12 -20.14 7.65
CA CYS A 9 -0.96 -21.37 6.86
C CYS A 9 -1.25 -21.36 5.34
N LEU A 10 -0.28 -20.96 4.50
CA LEU A 10 -0.31 -21.27 3.05
C LEU A 10 0.59 -22.46 2.71
N ALA A 11 0.03 -23.66 2.70
CA ALA A 11 0.67 -24.84 2.08
C ALA A 11 -0.25 -25.70 1.20
N ALA A 12 -1.53 -25.31 1.00
CA ALA A 12 -2.44 -26.07 0.12
C ALA A 12 -3.43 -25.23 -0.75
N ALA A 13 -3.43 -23.89 -0.64
CA ALA A 13 -4.34 -22.98 -1.36
C ALA A 13 -3.64 -22.18 -2.50
N GLY A 14 -2.59 -22.76 -3.09
CA GLY A 14 -1.49 -22.02 -3.71
C GLY A 14 -1.80 -21.17 -4.94
N THR A 15 -2.92 -21.40 -5.66
CA THR A 15 -3.24 -20.64 -6.89
C THR A 15 -4.36 -19.62 -6.67
N GLU A 16 -5.47 -20.01 -6.04
CA GLU A 16 -6.60 -19.10 -5.76
C GLU A 16 -6.19 -18.01 -4.76
N SER A 17 -5.47 -18.35 -3.70
CA SER A 17 -4.96 -17.37 -2.74
C SER A 17 -3.84 -16.50 -3.33
N SER A 18 -3.01 -17.06 -4.21
CA SER A 18 -2.01 -16.27 -4.93
C SER A 18 -2.66 -15.30 -5.92
N LEU A 19 -3.77 -15.69 -6.55
CA LEU A 19 -4.52 -14.84 -7.47
C LEU A 19 -5.22 -13.72 -6.69
N ASP A 20 -5.84 -14.02 -5.56
CA ASP A 20 -6.47 -13.01 -4.69
C ASP A 20 -5.43 -11.99 -4.17
N ALA A 21 -4.25 -12.46 -3.74
CA ALA A 21 -3.14 -11.57 -3.36
C ALA A 21 -2.67 -10.69 -4.53
N ALA A 22 -2.58 -11.25 -5.75
CA ALA A 22 -2.23 -10.48 -6.94
C ALA A 22 -3.33 -9.45 -7.29
N VAL A 23 -4.61 -9.82 -7.17
CA VAL A 23 -5.74 -8.90 -7.38
C VAL A 23 -5.69 -7.76 -6.38
N ALA A 24 -5.45 -8.03 -5.09
CA ALA A 24 -5.31 -7.00 -4.05
C ALA A 24 -4.14 -6.07 -4.33
N LEU A 25 -2.98 -6.60 -4.75
CA LEU A 25 -1.81 -5.81 -5.16
C LEU A 25 -2.14 -4.90 -6.35
N PHE A 26 -2.72 -5.43 -7.43
CA PHE A 26 -3.02 -4.61 -8.60
C PHE A 26 -4.10 -3.58 -8.31
N HIS A 27 -5.06 -3.89 -7.44
CA HIS A 27 -6.06 -2.94 -6.98
C HIS A 27 -5.43 -1.80 -6.15
N SER A 28 -4.51 -2.11 -5.23
CA SER A 28 -3.78 -1.08 -4.47
C SER A 28 -2.84 -0.25 -5.36
N LEU A 29 -2.48 -0.73 -6.56
CA LEU A 29 -1.65 0.01 -7.52
C LEU A 29 -2.44 0.70 -8.65
N SER A 30 -3.76 0.50 -8.75
CA SER A 30 -4.57 1.00 -9.89
C SER A 30 -4.96 2.48 -9.81
N ASP A 31 -4.27 3.29 -9.01
CA ASP A 31 -4.56 4.71 -8.79
C ASP A 31 -3.31 5.56 -9.02
N GLY A 32 -3.45 6.67 -9.74
CA GLY A 32 -2.33 7.52 -10.13
C GLY A 32 -1.60 8.14 -8.94
N THR A 33 -2.33 8.53 -7.89
CA THR A 33 -1.74 9.08 -6.66
C THR A 33 -0.96 8.01 -5.91
N ARG A 34 -1.51 6.80 -5.77
CA ARG A 34 -0.80 5.67 -5.15
C ARG A 34 0.48 5.30 -5.89
N LEU A 35 0.46 5.28 -7.22
CA LEU A 35 1.67 5.05 -8.02
C LEU A 35 2.70 6.17 -7.87
N ALA A 36 2.27 7.43 -7.76
CA ALA A 36 3.18 8.54 -7.51
C ALA A 36 3.89 8.40 -6.14
N ILE A 37 3.15 7.98 -5.11
CA ILE A 37 3.70 7.68 -3.78
C ILE A 37 4.72 6.53 -3.88
N VAL A 38 4.37 5.40 -4.50
CA VAL A 38 5.27 4.25 -4.67
C VAL A 38 6.54 4.65 -5.43
N ARG A 39 6.41 5.47 -6.47
CA ARG A 39 7.56 5.99 -7.23
C ARG A 39 8.47 6.88 -6.38
N SER A 40 7.93 7.73 -5.52
CA SER A 40 8.72 8.54 -4.58
C SER A 40 9.48 7.63 -3.60
N LEU A 41 8.79 6.64 -3.03
CA LEU A 41 9.38 5.66 -2.10
C LEU A 41 10.43 4.74 -2.73
N ALA A 42 10.30 4.44 -4.03
CA ALA A 42 11.31 3.69 -4.78
C ALA A 42 12.63 4.47 -4.93
N GLY A 43 12.59 5.80 -4.81
CA GLY A 43 13.78 6.65 -4.76
C GLY A 43 14.42 6.75 -3.37
N GLY A 44 13.71 6.32 -2.31
CA GLY A 44 14.18 6.35 -0.94
C GLY A 44 13.04 6.56 0.07
N GLU A 45 13.37 6.50 1.35
CA GLU A 45 12.40 6.77 2.43
C GLU A 45 11.93 8.24 2.37
N ALA A 46 10.61 8.45 2.40
CA ALA A 46 10.01 9.79 2.39
C ALA A 46 9.08 9.98 3.60
N ARG A 47 9.04 11.19 4.17
CA ARG A 47 8.07 11.52 5.23
C ARG A 47 6.73 11.84 4.57
N VAL A 48 5.63 11.59 5.28
CA VAL A 48 4.28 11.93 4.79
C VAL A 48 4.15 13.43 4.48
N ALA A 49 4.83 14.30 5.23
CA ALA A 49 4.84 15.74 4.97
C ALA A 49 5.51 16.10 3.64
N ASP A 50 6.56 15.37 3.25
CA ASP A 50 7.27 15.60 1.99
C ASP A 50 6.37 15.20 0.82
N LEU A 51 5.70 14.04 0.91
CA LEU A 51 4.72 13.58 -0.08
C LEU A 51 3.54 14.55 -0.25
N VAL A 52 3.07 15.17 0.84
CA VAL A 52 2.04 16.22 0.81
C VAL A 52 2.52 17.42 -0.01
N GLY A 53 3.76 17.86 0.21
CA GLY A 53 4.36 18.96 -0.55
C GLY A 53 4.56 18.62 -2.03
N GLU A 54 5.08 17.43 -2.32
CA GLU A 54 5.36 16.97 -3.69
C GLU A 54 4.11 16.78 -4.53
N LEU A 55 3.05 16.21 -3.94
CA LEU A 55 1.82 15.86 -4.65
C LEU A 55 0.79 17.01 -4.66
N GLY A 56 0.97 18.03 -3.81
CA GLY A 56 0.02 19.14 -3.67
C GLY A 56 -1.35 18.69 -3.13
N LEU A 57 -1.41 17.57 -2.41
CA LEU A 57 -2.63 16.99 -1.85
C LEU A 57 -2.71 17.24 -0.35
N ALA A 58 -3.93 17.21 0.21
CA ALA A 58 -4.11 17.28 1.65
C ALA A 58 -3.48 16.07 2.36
N GLN A 59 -2.99 16.28 3.58
CA GLN A 59 -2.35 15.22 4.37
C GLN A 59 -3.28 14.04 4.65
N SER A 60 -4.56 14.29 4.93
CA SER A 60 -5.58 13.25 5.11
C SER A 60 -5.74 12.38 3.85
N THR A 61 -5.73 13.00 2.67
CA THR A 61 -5.77 12.31 1.38
C THR A 61 -4.55 11.44 1.17
N VAL A 62 -3.33 11.98 1.36
CA VAL A 62 -2.09 11.21 1.24
C VAL A 62 -2.08 10.04 2.24
N SER A 63 -2.51 10.26 3.48
CA SER A 63 -2.58 9.19 4.49
C SER A 63 -3.53 8.07 4.11
N ALA A 64 -4.69 8.38 3.51
CA ALA A 64 -5.64 7.39 3.04
C ALA A 64 -5.03 6.54 1.90
N HIS A 65 -4.31 7.16 0.97
CA HIS A 65 -3.61 6.45 -0.10
C HIS A 65 -2.47 5.57 0.43
N VAL A 66 -1.68 6.05 1.39
CA VAL A 66 -0.63 5.24 2.05
C VAL A 66 -1.24 4.07 2.81
N ALA A 67 -2.37 4.25 3.50
CA ALA A 67 -3.05 3.16 4.19
C ALA A 67 -3.55 2.08 3.22
N CYS A 68 -3.98 2.45 2.01
CA CYS A 68 -4.37 1.50 0.96
C CYS A 68 -3.17 0.70 0.39
N LEU A 69 -1.95 1.18 0.58
CA LEU A 69 -0.72 0.52 0.12
C LEU A 69 -0.08 -0.39 1.18
N ARG A 70 -0.62 -0.40 2.41
CA ARG A 70 -0.16 -1.24 3.53
C ARG A 70 -1.10 -2.42 3.71
#